data_AF-A0A2K3LZJ9-F1
#
_entry.id   AF-A0A2K3LZJ9-F1
#
_cell.length_a   1.000
_cell.length_b   1.000
_cell.length_c   1.000
_cell.angle_alpha   90.00
_cell.angle_beta   90.00
_cell.angle_gamma   90.00
#
_symmetry.space_group_name_H-M   'P 1'
#
loop_
_entity.id
_entity.type
_entity.pdbx_description
1 polymer ?
#
loop_
_entity_poly.entity_id
_entity_poly.type
_entity_poly.pdbx_seq_one_letter_code
_entity_poly.pdbx_strand_id
1 'polypeptide(L)'
;MNNNGLELEETVKELGQYFKTGKTKSVTWRKNQLQAILNLVHENEDAISKALYQDLGKHPVEAYRDELGGVEKSAQNSLDSVEKWMAPTKMIKLHLDEITIDQEKGLVHHSEN
;
A
#
# COMPACT_ATOMS: atom_id res chain seq x y z
N MET A 1 21.28 3.69 -26.95
CA MET A 1 21.33 2.90 -25.70
C MET A 1 20.15 3.37 -24.86
N ASN A 2 19.30 2.45 -24.42
CA ASN A 2 17.99 2.79 -23.85
C ASN A 2 18.15 3.32 -22.41
N ASN A 3 17.78 4.58 -22.18
CA ASN A 3 17.87 5.26 -20.88
C ASN A 3 16.92 4.67 -19.81
N ASN A 4 16.03 3.76 -20.19
CA ASN A 4 14.96 3.23 -19.31
C ASN A 4 15.50 2.40 -18.13
N GLY A 5 16.67 1.76 -18.27
CA GLY A 5 17.25 0.98 -17.17
C GLY A 5 17.78 1.84 -16.03
N LEU A 6 18.44 2.95 -16.37
CA LEU A 6 19.01 3.88 -15.39
C LEU A 6 17.91 4.67 -14.67
N GLU A 7 16.84 5.03 -15.35
CA GLU A 7 15.69 5.75 -14.78
C GLU A 7 14.90 4.89 -13.77
N LEU A 8 14.75 3.59 -14.05
CA LEU A 8 14.13 2.67 -13.11
C LEU A 8 14.97 2.50 -11.83
N GLU A 9 16.29 2.34 -11.96
CA GLU A 9 17.20 2.21 -10.81
C GLU A 9 17.17 3.46 -9.93
N GLU A 10 17.11 4.65 -10.53
CA GLU A 10 17.00 5.92 -9.82
C GLU A 10 15.67 6.04 -9.07
N THR A 11 14.55 5.75 -9.72
CA THR A 11 13.22 5.75 -9.09
C THR A 11 13.14 4.81 -7.90
N VAL A 12 13.65 3.58 -8.03
CA VAL A 12 13.67 2.59 -6.94
C VAL A 12 14.52 3.10 -5.76
N LYS A 13 15.67 3.71 -6.05
CA LYS A 13 16.55 4.28 -5.03
C LYS A 13 15.85 5.42 -4.28
N GLU A 14 15.16 6.32 -4.97
CA GLU A 14 14.42 7.43 -4.37
C GLU A 14 13.28 6.95 -3.47
N LEU A 15 12.49 5.99 -3.94
CA LEU A 15 11.42 5.38 -3.13
C LEU A 15 11.98 4.70 -1.88
N GLY A 16 13.12 3.99 -2.01
CA GLY A 16 13.83 3.38 -0.89
C GLY A 16 14.33 4.41 0.12
N GLN A 17 14.85 5.54 -0.35
CA GLN A 17 15.25 6.65 0.53
C GLN A 17 14.05 7.28 1.23
N TYR A 18 12.95 7.53 0.52
CA TYR A 18 11.72 8.07 1.11
C TYR A 18 11.16 7.14 2.19
N PHE A 19 11.11 5.83 1.93
CA PHE A 19 10.67 4.84 2.91
C PHE A 19 11.54 4.87 4.18
N LYS A 20 12.87 4.95 4.03
CA LYS A 20 13.82 5.04 5.15
C LYS A 20 13.62 6.28 6.02
N THR A 21 12.99 7.33 5.53
CA THR A 21 12.63 8.51 6.35
C THR A 21 11.57 8.21 7.41
N GLY A 22 10.86 7.07 7.31
CA GLY A 22 9.80 6.69 8.23
C GLY A 22 8.47 7.43 8.01
N LYS A 23 8.37 8.37 7.06
CA LYS A 23 7.13 9.12 6.77
C LYS A 23 5.92 8.22 6.49
N THR A 24 6.15 7.08 5.82
CA THR A 24 5.13 6.07 5.48
C THR A 24 4.58 5.30 6.69
N LYS A 25 5.22 5.40 7.86
CA LYS A 25 4.76 4.78 9.11
C LYS A 25 3.61 5.52 9.76
N SER A 26 3.40 6.81 9.47
CA SER A 26 2.34 7.58 10.12
C SER A 26 0.95 7.22 9.58
N VAL A 27 -0.04 7.19 10.48
CA VAL A 27 -1.45 6.93 10.11
C VAL A 27 -1.97 8.02 9.17
N THR A 28 -1.61 9.28 9.40
CA THR A 28 -1.98 10.41 8.55
C THR A 28 -1.49 10.21 7.11
N TRP A 29 -0.23 9.80 6.93
CA TRP A 29 0.30 9.55 5.60
C TRP A 29 -0.49 8.43 4.90
N ARG A 30 -0.77 7.32 5.59
CA ARG A 30 -1.53 6.20 5.00
C ARG A 30 -2.97 6.58 4.65
N LYS A 31 -3.66 7.33 5.52
CA LYS A 31 -5.01 7.86 5.21
C LYS A 31 -4.98 8.75 3.97
N ASN A 32 -3.98 9.64 3.86
CA ASN A 32 -3.83 10.50 2.69
C ASN A 32 -3.59 9.68 1.41
N GLN A 33 -2.80 8.61 1.45
CA GLN A 33 -2.59 7.75 0.28
C GLN A 33 -3.85 6.95 -0.09
N LEU A 34 -4.59 6.44 0.89
CA LEU A 34 -5.86 5.74 0.64
C LEU A 34 -6.90 6.68 0.02
N GLN A 35 -6.97 7.93 0.48
CA GLN A 35 -7.81 8.96 -0.15
C GLN A 35 -7.35 9.28 -1.58
N ALA A 36 -6.04 9.34 -1.81
CA ALA A 36 -5.50 9.56 -3.15
C ALA A 36 -5.86 8.41 -4.10
N ILE A 37 -5.90 7.15 -3.64
CA ILE A 37 -6.37 6.01 -4.45
C ILE A 37 -7.84 6.17 -4.81
N LEU A 38 -8.71 6.52 -3.85
CA LEU A 38 -10.12 6.76 -4.12
C LEU A 38 -10.31 7.87 -5.16
N ASN A 39 -9.59 8.98 -5.00
CA ASN A 39 -9.63 10.07 -5.96
C ASN A 39 -9.10 9.64 -7.34
N LEU A 40 -8.01 8.89 -7.39
CA LEU A 40 -7.45 8.37 -8.65
C LEU A 40 -8.48 7.55 -9.42
N VAL A 41 -9.20 6.64 -8.75
CA VAL A 41 -10.23 5.83 -9.42
C VAL A 41 -11.40 6.71 -9.88
N HIS A 42 -11.96 7.55 -9.01
CA HIS A 42 -13.10 8.40 -9.37
C HIS A 42 -12.78 9.40 -10.49
N GLU A 43 -11.62 10.04 -10.45
CA GLU A 43 -11.21 11.05 -11.44
C GLU A 43 -10.88 10.43 -12.80
N ASN A 44 -10.56 9.13 -12.84
CA ASN A 44 -10.12 8.44 -14.05
C ASN A 44 -11.01 7.26 -14.46
N GLU A 45 -12.22 7.13 -13.90
CA GLU A 45 -13.13 6.00 -14.14
C GLU A 45 -13.35 5.76 -15.65
N ASP A 46 -13.65 6.82 -16.40
CA ASP A 46 -13.87 6.75 -17.85
C ASP A 46 -12.61 6.34 -18.61
N ALA A 47 -11.46 6.87 -18.21
CA ALA A 47 -10.18 6.59 -18.86
C ALA A 47 -9.77 5.13 -18.64
N ILE A 48 -9.92 4.63 -17.41
CA ILE A 48 -9.65 3.24 -17.04
C ILE A 48 -10.62 2.31 -17.76
N SER A 49 -11.93 2.63 -17.77
CA SER A 49 -12.94 1.83 -18.46
C SER A 49 -12.69 1.76 -19.96
N LYS A 50 -12.27 2.87 -20.58
CA LYS A 50 -11.89 2.90 -21.99
C LYS A 50 -10.66 2.06 -22.29
N ALA A 51 -9.64 2.11 -21.43
CA ALA A 51 -8.45 1.26 -21.58
C ALA A 51 -8.83 -0.23 -21.47
N LEU A 52 -9.65 -0.60 -20.47
CA LEU A 52 -10.15 -1.97 -20.29
C LEU A 52 -11.00 -2.45 -21.47
N TYR A 53 -11.78 -1.56 -22.09
CA TYR A 53 -12.49 -1.89 -23.32
C TYR A 53 -11.52 -2.13 -24.49
N GLN A 54 -10.49 -1.29 -24.64
CA GLN A 54 -9.51 -1.42 -25.72
C GLN A 54 -8.67 -2.69 -25.59
N ASP A 55 -8.23 -3.02 -24.38
CA ASP A 55 -7.34 -4.16 -24.13
C ASP A 55 -8.09 -5.49 -24.03
N LEU A 56 -9.27 -5.48 -23.38
CA LEU A 56 -10.00 -6.69 -22.99
C LEU A 56 -11.43 -6.78 -23.53
N GLY A 57 -11.94 -5.72 -24.19
CA GLY A 57 -13.32 -5.68 -24.68
C GLY A 57 -14.38 -5.54 -23.59
N LYS A 58 -14.00 -5.29 -22.33
CA LYS A 58 -14.94 -5.18 -21.21
C LYS A 58 -15.84 -3.96 -21.37
N HIS A 59 -17.16 -4.16 -21.29
CA HIS A 59 -18.11 -3.05 -21.25
C HIS A 59 -17.90 -2.23 -19.96
N PRO A 60 -18.10 -0.88 -19.95
CA PRO A 60 -17.84 -0.06 -18.76
C PRO A 60 -18.47 -0.56 -17.46
N VAL A 61 -19.70 -1.06 -17.51
CA VAL A 61 -20.38 -1.65 -16.34
C VAL A 61 -19.65 -2.89 -15.79
N GLU A 62 -19.10 -3.74 -16.67
CA GLU A 62 -18.32 -4.91 -16.28
C GLU A 62 -16.95 -4.49 -15.72
N ALA A 63 -16.28 -3.54 -16.39
CA ALA A 63 -15.03 -2.96 -15.92
C ALA A 63 -15.19 -2.40 -14.50
N TYR A 64 -16.26 -1.64 -14.24
CA TYR A 64 -16.52 -1.12 -12.91
C TYR A 64 -16.80 -2.24 -11.89
N ARG A 65 -17.66 -3.21 -12.24
CA ARG A 65 -18.02 -4.31 -11.33
C ARG A 65 -16.81 -5.17 -10.93
N ASP A 66 -15.94 -5.48 -11.88
CA ASP A 66 -14.83 -6.43 -11.68
C ASP A 66 -13.54 -5.78 -11.20
N GLU A 67 -13.24 -4.56 -11.66
CA GLU A 67 -11.91 -3.96 -11.47
C GLU A 67 -11.98 -2.71 -10.56
N LEU A 68 -12.84 -1.73 -10.87
CA LEU A 68 -12.82 -0.44 -10.15
C LEU A 68 -13.53 -0.51 -8.79
N GLY A 69 -14.76 -1.04 -8.76
CA GLY A 69 -15.57 -1.06 -7.54
C GLY A 69 -14.94 -1.91 -6.42
N GLY A 70 -14.18 -2.94 -6.78
CA GLY A 70 -13.39 -3.73 -5.82
C GLY A 70 -12.26 -2.93 -5.18
N VAL A 71 -11.57 -2.11 -5.96
CA VAL A 71 -10.51 -1.21 -5.49
C VAL A 71 -11.09 -0.11 -4.60
N GLU A 72 -12.15 0.57 -5.05
CA GLU A 72 -12.82 1.62 -4.27
C GLU A 72 -13.29 1.09 -2.91
N LYS A 73 -14.01 -0.03 -2.90
CA LYS A 73 -14.51 -0.64 -1.67
C LYS A 73 -13.37 -1.06 -0.74
N SER A 74 -12.31 -1.65 -1.28
CA SER A 74 -11.14 -2.05 -0.49
C SER A 74 -10.40 -0.86 0.10
N ALA A 75 -10.21 0.21 -0.67
CA ALA A 75 -9.57 1.43 -0.24
C ALA A 75 -10.40 2.16 0.83
N GLN A 76 -11.72 2.25 0.65
CA GLN A 76 -12.63 2.84 1.63
C GLN A 76 -12.64 2.05 2.94
N ASN A 77 -12.82 0.73 2.88
CA ASN A 77 -12.76 -0.13 4.07
C ASN A 77 -11.43 0.01 4.82
N SER A 78 -10.33 0.13 4.06
CA SER A 78 -9.00 0.35 4.63
C SER A 78 -8.90 1.72 5.27
N LEU A 79 -9.43 2.77 4.64
CA LEU A 79 -9.42 4.13 5.17
C LEU A 79 -10.16 4.22 6.51
N ASP A 80 -11.30 3.55 6.62
CA ASP A 80 -12.12 3.50 7.84
C ASP A 80 -11.45 2.70 8.97
N SER A 81 -10.58 1.74 8.61
CA SER A 81 -10.03 0.78 9.57
C SER A 81 -8.55 0.97 9.90
N VAL A 82 -7.79 1.69 9.07
CA VAL A 82 -6.32 1.74 9.12
C VAL A 82 -5.79 2.23 10.48
N GLU A 83 -6.48 3.19 11.10
CA GLU A 83 -6.08 3.69 12.42
C GLU A 83 -6.20 2.63 13.50
N LYS A 84 -7.32 1.87 13.49
CA LYS A 84 -7.52 0.74 14.40
C LYS A 84 -6.50 -0.36 14.16
N TRP A 85 -6.20 -0.67 12.90
CA TRP A 85 -5.22 -1.72 12.55
C TRP A 85 -3.79 -1.35 12.92
N MET A 86 -3.46 -0.06 12.92
CA MET A 86 -2.15 0.45 13.30
C MET A 86 -1.97 0.66 14.81
N ALA A 87 -3.05 0.58 15.60
CA ALA A 87 -2.96 0.76 17.04
C ALA A 87 -2.03 -0.31 17.65
N PRO A 88 -1.12 0.06 18.57
CA PRO A 88 -0.26 -0.90 19.24
C PRO A 88 -1.09 -2.01 19.87
N THR A 89 -0.82 -3.26 19.49
CA THR A 89 -1.46 -4.40 20.14
C THR A 89 -0.81 -4.61 21.49
N LYS A 90 -1.62 -4.74 22.54
CA LYS A 90 -1.13 -5.02 23.89
C LYS A 90 -0.38 -6.35 23.86
N MET A 91 0.95 -6.32 23.99
CA MET A 91 1.72 -7.53 24.23
C MET A 91 1.30 -8.09 25.58
N ILE A 92 0.64 -9.25 25.57
CA ILE A 92 0.56 -10.07 26.77
C ILE A 92 1.98 -10.58 26.99
N LYS A 93 2.72 -9.97 27.93
CA LYS A 93 3.95 -10.55 28.46
C LYS A 93 3.57 -11.84 29.18
N LEU A 94 3.55 -12.94 28.46
CA LEU A 94 3.85 -14.23 29.07
C LEU A 94 5.31 -14.12 29.52
N HIS A 95 5.57 -14.46 30.78
CA HIS A 95 6.91 -14.49 31.35
C HIS A 95 7.68 -15.63 30.66
N LEU A 96 8.16 -15.36 29.45
CA LEU A 96 9.17 -16.15 28.77
C LEU A 96 10.43 -15.33 28.92
N ASP A 97 11.30 -15.79 29.80
CA ASP A 97 12.65 -15.29 29.90
C ASP A 97 13.27 -15.29 28.49
N GLU A 98 13.83 -14.13 28.11
CA GLU A 98 14.73 -13.94 26.96
C GLU A 98 14.18 -13.81 25.52
N ILE A 99 13.06 -13.12 25.26
CA ILE A 99 12.82 -12.59 23.89
C ILE A 99 12.34 -11.14 23.92
N THR A 100 13.14 -10.22 23.37
CA THR A 100 12.71 -8.85 23.05
C THR A 100 12.31 -8.78 21.58
N ILE A 101 11.05 -8.49 21.30
CA ILE A 101 10.57 -8.22 19.93
C ILE A 101 10.62 -6.71 19.70
N ASP A 102 11.54 -6.28 18.85
CA ASP A 102 11.67 -4.90 18.38
C ASP A 102 10.70 -4.64 17.22
N GLN A 103 9.69 -3.79 17.43
CA GLN A 103 8.70 -3.37 16.43
C GLN A 103 9.30 -2.41 15.38
N GLU A 104 10.55 -1.96 15.53
CA GLU A 104 11.16 -0.99 14.61
C GLU A 104 11.80 -1.61 13.36
N LYS A 105 12.12 -2.91 13.39
CA LYS A 105 12.81 -3.59 12.29
C LYS A 105 11.97 -4.74 11.76
N GLY A 106 11.48 -4.60 10.53
CA GLY A 106 10.84 -5.68 9.77
C GLY A 106 11.81 -6.78 9.33
N LEU A 107 12.70 -7.23 10.22
CA LEU A 107 13.66 -8.31 9.98
C LEU A 107 13.80 -9.13 11.27
N VAL A 108 13.35 -10.38 11.20
CA VAL A 108 13.56 -11.38 12.25
C VAL A 108 14.99 -11.91 12.13
N HIS A 109 15.90 -11.47 12.99
CA HIS A 109 17.20 -12.13 13.14
C HIS A 109 17.03 -13.35 14.04
N HIS A 110 17.33 -14.52 13.51
CA HIS A 110 17.57 -15.71 14.32
C HIS A 110 19.01 -15.63 14.83
N SER A 111 19.21 -15.60 16.15
CA SER A 111 20.51 -15.92 16.74
C SER A 111 20.63 -17.43 16.83
N GLU A 112 21.53 -18.01 16.04
CA GLU A 112 21.99 -19.37 16.28
C GLU A 112 22.92 -19.38 17.50
N ASN A 113 22.75 -20.42 18.31
CA ASN A 113 23.58 -20.75 19.46
C ASN A 113 24.76 -21.63 19.00
#